data_AF-A0A1C5CKF1-F1
#
_entry.id   AF-A0A1C5CKF1-F1
#
_cell.length_a   1.000
_cell.length_b   1.000
_cell.length_c   1.000
_cell.angle_alpha   90.00
_cell.angle_beta   90.00
_cell.angle_gamma   90.00
#
_symmetry.space_group_name_H-M   'P 1'
#
loop_
_entity.id
_entity.type
_entity.pdbx_description
1 polymer ?
#
loop_
_entity_poly.entity_id
_entity_poly.type
_entity_poly.pdbx_seq_one_letter_code
_entity_poly.pdbx_strand_id
1 'polypeptide(L)'
;SRNGNGPAPGKNDPQAWCNPKGRALGETPTVATGDKAIDAYLWIKRPGESDGTCKGGPTAGRWWPRYALDLARNVGRADREARKDRKEHKDSKSQSPGVGSRPAQGG
;
A
#
# COMPACT_ATOMS: atom_id res chain seq x y z
N SER A 1 5.62 2.58 11.08
CA SER A 1 5.18 1.24 11.54
C SER A 1 4.12 0.61 10.63
N ARG A 2 3.03 1.31 10.26
CA ARG A 2 1.92 0.75 9.46
C ARG A 2 1.83 1.31 8.03
N ASN A 3 2.98 1.61 7.41
CA ASN A 3 3.09 2.33 6.14
C ASN A 3 3.44 1.44 4.93
N GLY A 4 3.46 0.11 5.06
CA GLY A 4 3.93 -0.78 3.98
C GLY A 4 3.06 -0.78 2.71
N ASN A 5 1.80 -0.35 2.80
CA ASN A 5 0.91 -0.15 1.65
C ASN A 5 0.49 1.32 1.50
N GLY A 6 1.29 2.25 2.03
CA GLY A 6 0.97 3.69 2.01
C GLY A 6 -0.28 4.08 2.81
N PRO A 7 -0.75 5.34 2.66
CA PRO A 7 -1.96 5.82 3.34
C PRO A 7 -3.22 5.14 2.81
N ALA A 8 -4.24 5.02 3.65
CA ALA A 8 -5.54 4.53 3.22
C ALA A 8 -6.15 5.43 2.13
N PRO A 9 -6.89 4.88 1.15
CA PRO A 9 -7.63 5.68 0.19
C PRO A 9 -8.72 6.50 0.89
N GLY A 10 -9.15 7.59 0.25
CA GLY A 10 -10.14 8.52 0.80
C GLY A 10 -9.51 9.72 1.49
N LYS A 11 -8.84 10.59 0.72
CA LYS A 11 -8.19 11.81 1.23
C LYS A 11 -9.11 12.76 2.01
N ASN A 12 -10.43 12.65 1.79
CA ASN A 12 -11.43 13.49 2.43
C ASN A 12 -12.20 12.78 3.55
N ASP A 13 -11.86 11.53 3.89
CA ASP A 13 -12.45 10.85 5.05
C ASP A 13 -11.72 11.31 6.33
N PRO A 14 -12.38 12.05 7.24
CA PRO A 14 -11.76 12.52 8.48
C PRO A 14 -11.36 11.38 9.43
N GLN A 15 -11.82 10.15 9.19
CA GLN A 15 -11.47 8.93 9.92
C GLN A 15 -10.58 7.97 9.11
N ALA A 16 -9.98 8.41 8.00
CA ALA A 16 -9.09 7.58 7.19
C ALA A 16 -7.91 7.00 8.00
N TRP A 17 -7.44 7.75 9.00
CA TRP A 17 -6.35 7.36 9.90
C TRP A 17 -6.73 6.29 10.93
N CYS A 18 -8.02 6.16 11.26
CA CYS A 18 -8.47 5.35 12.39
C CYS A 18 -8.74 3.90 11.95
N ASN A 19 -7.95 2.94 12.44
CA ASN A 19 -8.04 1.50 12.12
C ASN A 19 -8.24 1.17 10.61
N PRO A 20 -7.52 1.80 9.66
CA PRO A 20 -7.74 1.56 8.24
C PRO A 20 -7.44 0.11 7.85
N LYS A 21 -8.30 -0.45 6.99
CA LYS A 21 -8.11 -1.79 6.38
C LYS A 21 -7.04 -1.75 5.29
N GLY A 22 -6.47 -2.92 4.99
CA GLY A 22 -5.53 -3.12 3.88
C GLY A 22 -4.16 -2.45 4.05
N ARG A 23 -3.86 -1.89 5.23
CA ARG A 23 -2.51 -1.41 5.56
C ARG A 23 -1.59 -2.60 5.83
N ALA A 24 -0.30 -2.36 5.76
CA ALA A 24 0.73 -3.37 6.04
C ALA A 24 1.78 -2.82 7.00
N LEU A 25 2.51 -3.72 7.67
CA LEU A 25 3.76 -3.35 8.34
C LEU A 25 4.70 -2.68 7.30
N GLY A 26 5.32 -1.58 7.71
CA GLY A 26 6.32 -0.89 6.88
C GLY A 26 7.72 -1.43 7.12
N GLU A 27 8.72 -0.67 6.65
CA GLU A 27 10.13 -0.95 6.87
C GLU A 27 10.43 -1.22 8.34
N THR A 28 11.23 -2.25 8.62
CA THR A 28 11.60 -2.60 9.99
C THR A 28 12.47 -1.50 10.61
N PRO A 29 12.43 -1.27 11.93
CA PRO A 29 13.26 -0.23 12.54
C PRO A 29 14.74 -0.39 12.20
N THR A 30 15.36 0.67 11.70
CA THR A 30 16.74 0.65 11.21
C THR A 30 17.34 2.06 11.20
N VAL A 31 18.67 2.13 11.36
CA VAL A 31 19.48 3.35 11.15
C VAL A 31 20.08 3.41 9.74
N ALA A 32 19.96 2.32 8.96
CA ALA A 32 20.41 2.27 7.57
C ALA A 32 19.34 2.87 6.64
N THR A 33 19.15 4.19 6.72
CA THR A 33 18.06 4.90 6.02
C THR A 33 18.41 5.25 4.57
N GLY A 34 19.70 5.36 4.25
CA GLY A 34 20.20 5.81 2.95
C GLY A 34 20.18 7.33 2.77
N ASP A 35 19.72 8.09 3.77
CA ASP A 35 19.63 9.56 3.75
C ASP A 35 20.27 10.13 5.02
N LYS A 36 21.23 11.05 4.86
CA LYS A 36 21.95 11.68 5.97
C LYS A 36 21.07 12.61 6.81
N ALA A 37 19.93 13.05 6.30
CA ALA A 37 18.97 13.86 7.03
C ALA A 37 17.99 13.02 7.87
N ILE A 38 18.04 11.68 7.76
CA ILE A 38 17.13 10.77 8.45
C ILE A 38 17.94 9.85 9.36
N ASP A 39 17.85 10.10 10.67
CA ASP A 39 18.57 9.33 11.68
C ASP A 39 18.16 7.85 11.72
N ALA A 40 16.85 7.58 11.64
CA ALA A 40 16.32 6.23 11.70
C ALA A 40 14.89 6.13 11.18
N TYR A 41 14.52 4.94 10.72
CA TYR A 41 13.12 4.52 10.65
C TYR A 41 12.73 3.83 11.95
N LEU A 42 11.59 4.23 12.51
CA LEU A 42 11.10 3.71 13.78
C LEU A 42 9.65 3.23 13.68
N TRP A 43 9.31 2.26 14.52
CA TRP A 43 7.92 1.88 14.78
C TRP A 43 7.42 2.54 16.06
N ILE A 44 7.06 3.82 15.94
CA ILE A 44 6.56 4.61 17.08
C ILE A 44 5.23 4.03 17.60
N LYS A 45 4.23 3.91 16.72
CA LYS A 45 2.97 3.22 17.07
C LYS A 45 3.19 1.71 17.02
N ARG A 46 2.84 1.03 18.11
CA ARG A 46 2.78 -0.43 18.25
C ARG A 46 1.76 -1.05 17.28
N PRO A 47 2.19 -1.78 16.23
CA PRO A 47 1.27 -2.45 15.30
C PRO A 47 0.42 -3.48 16.02
N GLY A 48 -0.91 -3.34 15.91
CA GLY A 48 -1.87 -4.21 16.60
C GLY A 48 -2.61 -3.54 17.74
N GLU A 49 -2.17 -2.37 18.22
CA GLU A 49 -3.04 -1.55 19.06
C GLU A 49 -4.07 -0.81 18.21
N SER A 50 -5.30 -0.72 18.72
CA SER A 50 -6.34 0.08 18.10
C SER A 50 -6.06 1.59 18.18
N ASP A 51 -6.54 2.32 17.18
CA ASP A 51 -6.57 3.77 17.13
C ASP A 51 -7.83 4.37 17.80
N GLY A 52 -8.83 3.53 18.13
CA GLY A 52 -10.12 3.95 18.69
C GLY A 52 -11.25 3.01 18.27
N THR A 53 -12.48 3.27 18.73
CA THR A 53 -13.64 2.38 18.49
C THR A 53 -14.18 2.40 17.05
N CYS A 54 -13.53 3.16 16.16
CA CYS A 54 -13.85 3.22 14.74
C CYS A 54 -13.64 1.86 14.05
N LYS A 55 -14.40 1.62 12.98
CA LYS A 55 -14.25 0.44 12.10
C LYS A 55 -14.25 -0.90 12.88
N GLY A 56 -14.98 -0.95 14.00
CA GLY A 56 -15.13 -2.13 14.85
C GLY A 56 -13.95 -2.42 15.78
N GLY A 57 -13.06 -1.45 15.97
CA GLY A 57 -11.94 -1.59 16.90
C GLY A 57 -12.32 -1.47 18.37
N PRO A 58 -11.48 -1.97 19.28
CA PRO A 58 -11.59 -1.69 20.71
C PRO A 58 -11.21 -0.23 21.02
N THR A 59 -11.18 0.14 22.30
CA THR A 59 -10.69 1.46 22.72
C THR A 59 -9.24 1.70 22.29
N ALA A 60 -8.88 2.97 22.08
CA ALA A 60 -7.54 3.35 21.64
C ALA A 60 -6.45 2.78 22.57
N GLY A 61 -5.38 2.24 21.99
CA GLY A 61 -4.28 1.60 22.71
C GLY A 61 -4.54 0.16 23.13
N ARG A 62 -5.78 -0.35 23.09
CA ARG A 62 -6.05 -1.76 23.40
C ARG A 62 -5.45 -2.66 22.32
N TRP A 63 -4.80 -3.73 22.77
CA TRP A 63 -4.29 -4.80 21.89
C TRP A 63 -5.43 -5.46 21.12
N TRP A 64 -5.25 -5.58 19.80
CA TRP A 64 -6.22 -6.13 18.88
C TRP A 64 -5.55 -7.15 17.95
N PRO A 65 -5.58 -8.46 18.32
CA PRO A 65 -4.84 -9.50 17.61
C PRO A 65 -5.15 -9.59 16.11
N ARG A 66 -6.43 -9.41 15.74
CA ARG A 66 -6.85 -9.47 14.34
C ARG A 66 -6.22 -8.36 13.50
N TYR A 67 -6.17 -7.15 14.03
CA TYR A 67 -5.57 -6.01 13.34
C TYR A 67 -4.05 -6.19 13.18
N ALA A 68 -3.37 -6.70 14.21
CA ALA A 68 -1.94 -7.05 14.12
C ALA A 68 -1.68 -8.08 13.02
N LEU A 69 -2.49 -9.14 12.96
CA LEU A 69 -2.37 -10.21 11.99
C LEU A 69 -2.63 -9.73 10.55
N ASP A 70 -3.62 -8.85 10.36
CA ASP A 70 -3.91 -8.27 9.05
C ASP A 70 -2.73 -7.40 8.56
N LEU A 71 -2.11 -6.59 9.43
CA LEU A 71 -0.93 -5.79 9.08
C LEU A 71 0.24 -6.68 8.62
N ALA A 72 0.50 -7.79 9.32
CA ALA A 72 1.56 -8.72 8.97
C ALA A 72 1.30 -9.46 7.66
N ARG A 73 0.06 -9.90 7.42
CA ARG A 73 -0.35 -10.62 6.20
C ARG A 73 -0.31 -9.75 4.93
N ASN A 74 -0.39 -8.44 5.08
CA ASN A 74 -0.46 -7.52 3.95
C ASN A 74 0.90 -7.06 3.42
N VAL A 75 2.01 -7.44 4.07
CA VAL A 75 3.36 -7.04 3.64
C VAL A 75 3.65 -7.49 2.21
N GLY A 76 4.07 -6.54 1.37
CA GLY A 76 4.36 -6.76 -0.04
C GLY A 76 3.13 -7.13 -0.89
N ARG A 77 1.89 -6.88 -0.42
CA ARG A 77 0.69 -7.04 -1.26
C ARG A 77 0.60 -5.95 -2.31
N ALA A 78 0.81 -4.69 -1.95
CA ALA A 78 0.76 -3.58 -2.91
C ALA A 78 1.77 -3.78 -4.05
N ASP A 79 2.99 -4.24 -3.73
CA ASP A 79 4.00 -4.53 -4.75
C ASP A 79 3.60 -5.69 -5.68
N ARG A 80 2.94 -6.72 -5.13
CA ARG A 80 2.44 -7.86 -5.92
C ARG A 80 1.29 -7.46 -6.84
N GLU A 81 0.37 -6.64 -6.35
CA GLU A 81 -0.75 -6.09 -7.13
C GLU A 81 -0.22 -5.20 -8.27
N ALA A 82 0.66 -4.24 -7.97
CA ALA A 82 1.26 -3.38 -8.98
C ALA A 82 2.07 -4.15 -10.04
N ARG A 83 2.71 -5.27 -9.66
CA ARG A 83 3.40 -6.16 -10.62
C ARG A 83 2.42 -6.91 -11.52
N LYS A 84 1.26 -7.34 -10.99
CA LYS A 84 0.21 -8.00 -11.77
C LYS A 84 -0.39 -7.04 -12.79
N ASP A 85 -0.71 -5.82 -12.37
CA ASP A 85 -1.29 -4.79 -13.24
C ASP A 85 -0.34 -4.45 -14.40
N ARG A 86 0.96 -4.33 -14.12
CA ARG A 86 1.98 -4.09 -15.16
C ARG A 86 2.07 -5.25 -16.15
N LYS A 87 1.94 -6.49 -15.68
CA LYS A 87 1.93 -7.68 -16.54
C LYS A 87 0.69 -7.68 -17.44
N GLU A 88 -0.49 -7.47 -16.88
CA GLU A 88 -1.75 -7.40 -17.63
C GLU A 88 -1.74 -6.25 -18.67
N HIS A 89 -1.17 -5.09 -18.32
CA HIS A 89 -1.00 -3.99 -19.26
C HIS A 89 -0.06 -4.33 -20.43
N LYS A 90 1.04 -5.05 -20.14
CA LYS A 90 1.97 -5.53 -21.17
C LYS A 90 1.31 -6.57 -22.08
N ASP A 91 0.56 -7.52 -21.50
CA ASP A 91 -0.15 -8.56 -22.24
C ASP A 91 -1.23 -7.94 -23.15
N SER A 92 -1.99 -6.96 -22.65
CA SER A 92 -2.99 -6.21 -23.41
C SER A 92 -2.39 -5.43 -24.59
N LYS A 93 -1.20 -4.84 -24.40
CA LYS A 93 -0.49 -4.10 -25.47
C LYS A 93 0.09 -5.04 -26.54
N SER A 94 0.46 -6.27 -26.16
CA SER A 94 0.96 -7.29 -27.10
C SER A 94 -0.14 -7.92 -27.96
N GLN A 95 -1.40 -7.87 -27.51
CA GLN A 95 -2.55 -8.45 -28.21
C GLN A 95 -3.26 -7.45 -29.14
N SER A 96 -2.88 -6.18 -29.13
CA SER A 96 -3.41 -5.18 -30.07
C SER A 96 -2.79 -5.41 -31.47
N PRO A 97 -3.59 -5.75 -32.51
CA PRO A 97 -3.06 -5.89 -33.86
C PRO A 97 -2.53 -4.52 -34.31
N GLY A 98 -1.31 -4.50 -34.83
CA GLY A 98 -0.70 -3.28 -35.37
C GLY A 98 -1.63 -2.67 -36.41
N VAL A 99 -2.05 -1.42 -36.19
CA VAL A 99 -2.71 -0.62 -37.22
C VAL A 99 -1.70 -0.47 -38.36
N GLY A 100 -1.85 -1.30 -39.39
CA GLY A 100 -1.04 -1.24 -40.60
C GLY A 100 -1.24 0.13 -41.25
N SER A 101 -0.15 0.89 -41.35
CA SER A 101 -0.10 2.12 -42.14
C SER A 101 -0.56 1.83 -43.56
N ARG A 102 -1.71 2.39 -43.96
CA ARG A 102 -2.18 2.36 -45.35
C ARG A 102 -1.26 3.27 -46.17
N PRO A 103 -0.70 2.83 -47.31
CA PRO A 103 0.06 3.72 -48.17
C PRO A 103 -0.87 4.75 -48.81
N ALA A 104 -0.43 6.01 -48.86
CA ALA A 104 -1.10 7.09 -49.57
C ALA A 104 -1.11 6.75 -51.08
N GLN A 105 -2.30 6.66 -51.68
CA GLN A 105 -2.44 6.69 -53.13
C GLN A 105 -2.49 8.15 -53.57
N GLY A 106 -1.50 8.54 -54.38
CA GLY A 106 -1.47 9.82 -55.06
C GLY A 106 -2.43 9.83 -56.25
N GLY A 107 -2.95 11.03 -56.53
CA GLY A 107 -3.70 11.42 -57.71
C GLY A 107 -3.62 12.93 -57.85
#